data_AF-A0A256ZY87-F1
#
_entry.id   AF-A0A256ZY87-F1
#
_cell.length_a   1.000
_cell.length_b   1.000
_cell.length_c   1.000
_cell.angle_alpha   90.00
_cell.angle_beta   90.00
_cell.angle_gamma   90.00
#
_symmetry.space_group_name_H-M   'P 1'
#
loop_
_entity.id
_entity.type
_entity.pdbx_description
1 polymer ?
#
loop_
_entity_poly.entity_id
_entity_poly.type
_entity_poly.pdbx_seq_one_letter_code
_entity_poly.pdbx_strand_id
1 'polypeptide(L)'
;EAMSLGAKIVTRVSKVRILTSGGKVKGIRYIVNGIEKEINTNIVVTCAGALGTPEILFSAGIEDNVGEGLFTDVFITVGGIVKDIMLNREQDMLAYVKLEHGILSPFFSVFLKPKFICKGIKANPKDIMGIMVKIADSSSGKVHKDGKVSKSLTDYDIDLLRKYSEKALEMLEAMGADMKTIVTTYPRGVHPGGTAAIGKVVDKNLETEIKGLYVADASVLPKAPGAPPMLTIMALAKYLAKKLAEE
;
A
#
# COMPACT_ATOMS: atom_id res chain seq x y z
N GLU A 1 8.05 -3.03 23.49
CA GLU A 1 8.81 -4.29 23.43
C GLU A 1 10.24 -4.12 22.92
N ALA A 2 10.49 -3.71 21.66
CA ALA A 2 11.87 -3.58 21.16
C ALA A 2 12.80 -2.71 22.04
N MET A 3 12.29 -1.58 22.58
CA MET A 3 13.07 -0.74 23.50
C MET A 3 13.42 -1.43 24.83
N SER A 4 12.53 -2.26 25.38
CA SER A 4 12.82 -3.00 26.62
C SER A 4 13.86 -4.09 26.40
N LEU A 5 14.15 -4.44 25.15
CA LEU A 5 15.20 -5.37 24.75
C LEU A 5 16.47 -4.64 24.26
N GLY A 6 16.59 -3.33 24.47
CA GLY A 6 17.80 -2.55 24.19
C GLY A 6 17.77 -1.70 22.91
N ALA A 7 16.69 -1.75 22.12
CA ALA A 7 16.57 -0.87 20.96
C ALA A 7 16.45 0.61 21.38
N LYS A 8 17.12 1.50 20.64
CA LYS A 8 17.03 2.95 20.84
C LYS A 8 16.16 3.56 19.74
N ILE A 9 15.13 4.30 20.11
CA ILE A 9 14.26 5.02 19.17
C ILE A 9 14.68 6.49 19.11
N VAL A 10 14.90 6.98 17.89
CA VAL A 10 15.14 8.40 17.62
C VAL A 10 14.00 8.91 16.74
N THR A 11 13.20 9.84 17.26
CA THR A 11 12.04 10.43 16.55
C THR A 11 12.37 11.80 15.96
N ARG A 12 11.49 12.32 15.10
CA ARG A 12 11.66 13.62 14.41
C ARG A 12 12.94 13.66 13.57
N VAL A 13 13.25 12.52 12.96
CA VAL A 13 14.36 12.34 12.02
C VAL A 13 13.91 12.75 10.63
N SER A 14 14.76 13.45 9.89
CA SER A 14 14.57 13.75 8.46
C SER A 14 15.87 13.60 7.67
N LYS A 15 15.76 13.60 6.33
CA LYS A 15 16.89 13.51 5.39
C LYS A 15 17.87 12.36 5.71
N VAL A 16 17.33 11.15 5.89
CA VAL A 16 18.14 9.95 6.10
C VAL A 16 18.89 9.63 4.81
N ARG A 17 20.21 9.44 4.89
CA ARG A 17 21.09 9.04 3.80
C ARG A 17 21.94 7.86 4.20
N ILE A 18 22.12 6.92 3.28
CA ILE A 18 23.04 5.79 3.48
C ILE A 18 24.44 6.23 3.09
N LEU A 19 25.42 5.95 3.94
CA LEU A 19 26.83 6.16 3.65
C LEU A 19 27.42 4.84 3.16
N THR A 20 28.06 4.86 2.01
CA THR A 20 28.57 3.65 1.33
C THR A 20 30.05 3.80 1.02
N SER A 21 30.79 2.69 0.98
CA SER A 21 32.20 2.64 0.61
C SER A 21 32.54 1.27 0.03
N GLY A 22 33.12 1.24 -1.17
CA GLY A 22 33.51 -0.02 -1.84
C GLY A 22 32.35 -1.02 -2.03
N GLY A 23 31.16 -0.52 -2.34
CA GLY A 23 29.95 -1.36 -2.53
C GLY A 23 29.36 -1.91 -1.22
N LYS A 24 29.71 -1.34 -0.07
CA LYS A 24 29.21 -1.77 1.25
C LYS A 24 28.70 -0.60 2.06
N VAL A 25 27.77 -0.86 2.97
CA VAL A 25 27.33 0.11 3.98
C VAL A 25 28.49 0.46 4.92
N LYS A 26 28.62 1.75 5.22
CA LYS A 26 29.55 2.31 6.22
C LYS A 26 28.81 2.97 7.38
N GLY A 27 27.59 3.44 7.14
CA GLY A 27 26.79 4.11 8.15
C GLY A 27 25.56 4.80 7.58
N ILE A 28 24.96 5.64 8.41
CA ILE A 28 23.86 6.52 8.01
C ILE A 28 24.12 7.94 8.48
N ARG A 29 23.60 8.90 7.72
CA ARG A 29 23.54 10.31 8.08
C ARG A 29 22.08 10.75 8.12
N TYR A 30 21.71 11.55 9.10
CA TYR A 30 20.32 11.98 9.28
C TYR A 30 20.26 13.29 10.07
N ILE A 31 19.13 13.99 10.01
CA ILE A 31 18.92 15.25 10.72
C ILE A 31 17.93 15.06 11.87
N VAL A 32 18.26 15.59 13.06
CA VAL A 32 17.33 15.71 14.20
C VAL A 32 17.35 17.14 14.71
N ASN A 33 16.19 17.77 14.79
CA ASN A 33 16.04 19.17 15.23
C ASN A 33 16.98 20.14 14.47
N GLY A 34 17.18 19.92 13.16
CA GLY A 34 18.06 20.73 12.32
C GLY A 34 19.56 20.43 12.43
N ILE A 35 19.96 19.52 13.33
CA ILE A 35 21.35 19.12 13.53
C ILE A 35 21.61 17.82 12.79
N GLU A 36 22.62 17.81 11.92
CA GLU A 36 23.08 16.61 11.23
C GLU A 36 23.83 15.68 12.19
N LYS A 37 23.54 14.39 12.09
CA LYS A 37 24.12 13.31 12.88
C LYS A 37 24.56 12.19 11.96
N GLU A 38 25.56 11.44 12.42
CA GLU A 38 26.09 10.28 11.72
C GLU A 38 26.20 9.10 12.68
N ILE A 39 25.92 7.89 12.18
CA ILE A 39 26.12 6.64 12.90
C ILE A 39 26.89 5.70 11.96
N ASN A 40 28.02 5.18 12.44
CA ASN A 40 28.74 4.12 11.75
C ASN A 40 28.07 2.77 12.02
N THR A 41 27.81 2.02 10.96
CA THR A 41 27.25 0.67 11.02
C THR A 41 27.56 -0.05 9.70
N ASN A 42 27.67 -1.36 9.74
CA ASN A 42 27.85 -2.18 8.54
C ASN A 42 26.53 -2.78 8.04
N ILE A 43 25.45 -2.61 8.80
CA ILE A 43 24.11 -3.12 8.49
C ILE A 43 23.10 -1.99 8.63
N VAL A 44 22.28 -1.82 7.59
CA VAL A 44 21.11 -0.94 7.59
C VAL A 44 19.93 -1.68 6.99
N VAL A 45 18.78 -1.61 7.66
CA VAL A 45 17.50 -2.12 7.14
C VAL A 45 16.57 -0.95 6.92
N THR A 46 16.16 -0.74 5.67
CA THR A 46 15.19 0.30 5.30
C THR A 46 13.76 -0.25 5.39
N CYS A 47 12.91 0.43 6.14
CA CYS A 47 11.50 0.07 6.32
C CYS A 47 10.58 1.30 6.16
N ALA A 48 10.88 2.17 5.19
CA ALA A 48 10.19 3.45 5.00
C ALA A 48 8.93 3.34 4.12
N GLY A 49 8.52 2.11 3.80
CA GLY A 49 7.36 1.83 2.96
C GLY A 49 7.61 2.14 1.49
N ALA A 50 6.67 1.77 0.63
CA ALA A 50 6.85 1.85 -0.81
C ALA A 50 7.07 3.26 -1.38
N LEU A 51 6.74 4.32 -0.64
CA LEU A 51 6.97 5.69 -1.08
C LEU A 51 8.25 6.29 -0.49
N GLY A 52 8.61 5.96 0.76
CA GLY A 52 9.79 6.51 1.42
C GLY A 52 11.07 5.71 1.15
N THR A 53 10.98 4.40 0.96
CA THR A 53 12.13 3.53 0.70
C THR A 53 12.89 3.93 -0.57
N PRO A 54 12.24 4.24 -1.70
CA PRO A 54 12.93 4.73 -2.89
C PRO A 54 13.82 5.95 -2.64
N GLU A 55 13.35 6.95 -1.86
CA GLU A 55 14.14 8.13 -1.53
C GLU A 55 15.45 7.77 -0.82
N ILE A 56 15.40 6.82 0.12
CA ILE A 56 16.57 6.35 0.86
C ILE A 56 17.52 5.57 -0.06
N LEU A 57 17.00 4.71 -0.93
CA LEU A 57 17.82 3.95 -1.87
C LEU A 57 18.50 4.85 -2.93
N PHE A 58 17.78 5.84 -3.46
CA PHE A 58 18.37 6.85 -4.35
C PHE A 58 19.50 7.61 -3.65
N SER A 59 19.37 7.90 -2.36
CA SER A 59 20.44 8.55 -1.58
C SER A 59 21.69 7.68 -1.42
N ALA A 60 21.53 6.35 -1.50
CA ALA A 60 22.61 5.37 -1.45
C ALA A 60 23.32 5.20 -2.81
N GLY A 61 22.79 5.82 -3.87
CA GLY A 61 23.28 5.69 -5.23
C GLY A 61 22.68 4.52 -6.02
N ILE A 62 21.65 3.85 -5.48
CA ILE A 62 20.94 2.78 -6.19
C ILE A 62 19.81 3.42 -7.01
N GLU A 63 19.90 3.32 -8.32
CA GLU A 63 18.94 3.95 -9.25
C GLU A 63 18.16 2.92 -10.07
N ASP A 64 18.82 1.83 -10.47
CA ASP A 64 18.23 0.84 -11.36
C ASP A 64 17.03 0.15 -10.71
N ASN A 65 15.89 0.22 -11.40
CA ASN A 65 14.58 -0.32 -10.97
C ASN A 65 13.99 0.25 -9.67
N VAL A 66 14.71 1.11 -8.94
CA VAL A 66 14.20 1.75 -7.72
C VAL A 66 13.06 2.69 -8.07
N GLY A 67 11.96 2.58 -7.31
CA GLY A 67 10.76 3.35 -7.52
C GLY A 67 9.82 2.79 -8.59
N GLU A 68 10.28 1.89 -9.45
CA GLU A 68 9.46 1.30 -10.52
C GLU A 68 8.46 0.26 -9.98
N GLY A 69 7.39 0.03 -10.74
CA GLY A 69 6.46 -1.06 -10.44
C GLY A 69 5.53 -0.82 -9.25
N LEU A 70 5.29 0.45 -8.90
CA LEU A 70 4.36 0.83 -7.83
C LEU A 70 2.96 0.29 -8.16
N PHE A 71 2.43 -0.52 -7.25
CA PHE A 71 1.02 -0.93 -7.18
C PHE A 71 0.39 -0.37 -5.91
N THR A 72 -0.95 -0.40 -5.78
CA THR A 72 -1.63 0.17 -4.60
C THR A 72 -2.84 -0.62 -4.07
N ASP A 73 -3.17 -1.76 -4.66
CA ASP A 73 -4.45 -2.47 -4.48
C ASP A 73 -5.65 -1.52 -4.68
N VAL A 74 -5.87 -1.12 -5.93
CA VAL A 74 -6.90 -0.14 -6.29
C VAL A 74 -8.29 -0.63 -5.89
N PHE A 75 -9.12 0.26 -5.35
CA PHE A 75 -10.52 0.00 -5.10
C PHE A 75 -11.43 1.17 -5.46
N ILE A 76 -12.67 0.82 -5.75
CA ILE A 76 -13.83 1.72 -5.78
C ILE A 76 -14.88 1.20 -4.78
N THR A 77 -15.90 2.00 -4.53
CA THR A 77 -17.09 1.55 -3.81
C THR A 77 -18.30 1.79 -4.69
N VAL A 78 -19.06 0.73 -4.94
CA VAL A 78 -20.36 0.78 -5.61
C VAL A 78 -21.40 0.84 -4.49
N GLY A 79 -22.28 1.84 -4.51
CA GLY A 79 -23.27 2.03 -3.45
C GLY A 79 -24.66 2.32 -3.97
N GLY A 80 -25.65 1.96 -3.16
CA GLY A 80 -27.08 2.15 -3.42
C GLY A 80 -27.84 2.38 -2.12
N ILE A 81 -29.10 2.81 -2.24
CA ILE A 81 -29.97 3.02 -1.09
C ILE A 81 -30.70 1.71 -0.75
N VAL A 82 -30.47 1.24 0.47
CA VAL A 82 -31.22 0.16 1.12
C VAL A 82 -31.72 0.75 2.45
N LYS A 83 -33.04 0.95 2.58
CA LYS A 83 -33.61 1.66 3.73
C LYS A 83 -33.25 0.98 5.05
N ASP A 84 -32.80 1.76 6.02
CA ASP A 84 -32.47 1.31 7.38
C ASP A 84 -31.47 0.14 7.43
N ILE A 85 -30.59 -0.02 6.43
CA ILE A 85 -29.57 -1.07 6.39
C ILE A 85 -28.47 -0.88 7.44
N MET A 86 -28.24 0.36 7.88
CA MET A 86 -27.38 0.71 9.01
C MET A 86 -25.90 0.27 8.90
N LEU A 87 -25.40 0.00 7.68
CA LEU A 87 -23.99 -0.32 7.44
C LEU A 87 -23.03 0.72 8.04
N ASN A 88 -23.43 1.99 8.10
CA ASN A 88 -22.67 3.07 8.70
C ASN A 88 -22.44 2.93 10.23
N ARG A 89 -23.07 1.95 10.87
CA ARG A 89 -22.88 1.60 12.28
C ARG A 89 -22.19 0.25 12.48
N GLU A 90 -21.83 -0.42 11.39
CA GLU A 90 -21.14 -1.70 11.42
C GLU A 90 -19.62 -1.52 11.24
N GLN A 91 -18.88 -2.56 11.57
CA GLN A 91 -17.48 -2.65 11.21
C GLN A 91 -17.37 -2.90 9.70
N ASP A 92 -16.56 -2.08 9.02
CA ASP A 92 -16.28 -2.28 7.60
C ASP A 92 -15.59 -3.63 7.36
N MET A 93 -15.88 -4.22 6.21
CA MET A 93 -15.23 -5.42 5.68
C MET A 93 -15.34 -6.69 6.56
N LEU A 94 -16.44 -6.85 7.30
CA LEU A 94 -16.70 -8.03 8.15
C LEU A 94 -16.72 -9.36 7.38
N ALA A 95 -17.11 -9.33 6.11
CA ALA A 95 -17.11 -10.49 5.22
C ALA A 95 -16.56 -10.09 3.85
N TYR A 96 -16.04 -11.04 3.11
CA TYR A 96 -15.56 -10.79 1.76
C TYR A 96 -15.84 -11.96 0.83
N VAL A 97 -16.03 -11.64 -0.45
CA VAL A 97 -15.99 -12.60 -1.54
C VAL A 97 -14.59 -12.56 -2.13
N LYS A 98 -13.90 -13.70 -2.11
CA LYS A 98 -12.62 -13.86 -2.79
C LYS A 98 -12.85 -13.99 -4.29
N LEU A 99 -12.18 -13.13 -5.06
CA LEU A 99 -12.14 -13.21 -6.51
C LEU A 99 -10.72 -13.62 -6.94
N GLU A 100 -10.56 -13.93 -8.23
CA GLU A 100 -9.27 -14.33 -8.79
C GLU A 100 -8.20 -13.23 -8.63
N HIS A 101 -8.57 -11.99 -8.92
CA HIS A 101 -7.68 -10.82 -8.87
C HIS A 101 -8.23 -9.68 -8.00
N GLY A 102 -8.91 -10.01 -6.90
CA GLY A 102 -9.53 -9.00 -6.06
C GLY A 102 -10.43 -9.56 -4.97
N ILE A 103 -11.16 -8.66 -4.33
CA ILE A 103 -12.20 -9.00 -3.35
C ILE A 103 -13.39 -8.04 -3.49
N LEU A 104 -14.57 -8.54 -3.11
CA LEU A 104 -15.73 -7.71 -2.79
C LEU A 104 -15.98 -7.74 -1.30
N SER A 105 -16.41 -6.63 -0.71
CA SER A 105 -16.66 -6.58 0.73
C SER A 105 -17.61 -5.43 1.10
N PRO A 106 -18.50 -5.56 2.10
CA PRO A 106 -19.29 -4.45 2.62
C PRO A 106 -18.37 -3.32 3.10
N PHE A 107 -18.67 -2.10 2.66
CA PHE A 107 -17.84 -0.94 2.98
C PHE A 107 -18.63 0.37 2.93
N PHE A 108 -18.77 1.04 4.07
CA PHE A 108 -19.38 2.35 4.16
C PHE A 108 -18.36 3.43 3.75
N SER A 109 -18.44 3.89 2.51
CA SER A 109 -17.59 4.98 2.04
C SER A 109 -18.23 6.34 2.22
N VAL A 110 -17.58 7.24 2.96
CA VAL A 110 -17.96 8.67 3.06
C VAL A 110 -18.00 9.36 1.69
N PHE A 111 -17.31 8.82 0.69
CA PHE A 111 -17.28 9.34 -0.68
C PHE A 111 -18.51 8.99 -1.52
N LEU A 112 -19.41 8.12 -1.04
CA LEU A 112 -20.68 7.84 -1.72
C LEU A 112 -21.66 9.01 -1.61
N LYS A 113 -21.70 9.69 -0.45
CA LYS A 113 -22.66 10.78 -0.20
C LYS A 113 -22.55 11.92 -1.23
N PRO A 114 -21.36 12.45 -1.57
CA PRO A 114 -21.22 13.42 -2.65
C PRO A 114 -21.74 12.91 -4.00
N LYS A 115 -21.55 11.61 -4.32
CA LYS A 115 -22.02 11.03 -5.58
C LYS A 115 -23.54 10.95 -5.64
N PHE A 116 -24.22 10.62 -4.54
CA PHE A 116 -25.67 10.68 -4.46
C PHE A 116 -26.19 12.11 -4.66
N ILE A 117 -25.56 13.10 -4.03
CA ILE A 117 -25.93 14.52 -4.19
C ILE A 117 -25.82 14.97 -5.65
N CYS A 118 -24.72 14.62 -6.33
CA CYS A 118 -24.55 14.92 -7.76
C CYS A 118 -25.63 14.27 -8.64
N LYS A 119 -26.21 13.14 -8.20
CA LYS A 119 -27.31 12.44 -8.86
C LYS A 119 -28.71 12.94 -8.42
N GLY A 120 -28.78 13.96 -7.57
CA GLY A 120 -30.04 14.51 -7.04
C GLY A 120 -30.71 13.64 -5.98
N ILE A 121 -29.98 12.69 -5.39
CA ILE A 121 -30.51 11.74 -4.41
C ILE A 121 -30.15 12.21 -3.00
N LYS A 122 -31.18 12.40 -2.16
CA LYS A 122 -30.99 12.62 -0.73
C LYS A 122 -30.74 11.29 -0.02
N ALA A 123 -29.48 11.01 0.28
CA ALA A 123 -29.06 9.80 0.99
C ALA A 123 -28.82 10.08 2.48
N ASN A 124 -29.59 9.46 3.38
CA ASN A 124 -29.23 9.44 4.80
C ASN A 124 -28.17 8.36 5.05
N PRO A 125 -27.15 8.58 5.89
CA PRO A 125 -26.10 7.60 6.14
C PRO A 125 -26.60 6.21 6.54
N LYS A 126 -27.70 6.14 7.31
CA LYS A 126 -28.34 4.88 7.73
C LYS A 126 -28.94 4.04 6.61
N ASP A 127 -29.18 4.66 5.45
CA ASP A 127 -29.83 4.02 4.30
C ASP A 127 -28.81 3.64 3.21
N ILE A 128 -27.52 3.91 3.41
CA ILE A 128 -26.49 3.70 2.38
C ILE A 128 -25.87 2.30 2.56
N MET A 129 -26.05 1.45 1.54
CA MET A 129 -25.26 0.24 1.37
C MET A 129 -24.11 0.50 0.41
N GLY A 130 -22.93 -0.01 0.73
CA GLY A 130 -21.75 0.09 -0.12
C GLY A 130 -21.02 -1.25 -0.21
N ILE A 131 -20.60 -1.61 -1.42
CA ILE A 131 -19.73 -2.76 -1.69
C ILE A 131 -18.41 -2.21 -2.23
N MET A 132 -17.34 -2.44 -1.48
CA MET A 132 -15.98 -2.25 -1.96
C MET A 132 -15.70 -3.25 -3.08
N VAL A 133 -15.21 -2.74 -4.20
CA VAL A 133 -14.64 -3.52 -5.30
C VAL A 133 -13.16 -3.22 -5.30
N LYS A 134 -12.33 -4.16 -4.84
CA LYS A 134 -10.87 -4.01 -4.78
C LYS A 134 -10.20 -5.02 -5.70
N ILE A 135 -9.19 -4.56 -6.42
CA ILE A 135 -8.41 -5.36 -7.36
C ILE A 135 -6.95 -5.43 -6.93
N ALA A 136 -6.28 -6.52 -7.29
CA ALA A 136 -4.83 -6.56 -7.37
C ALA A 136 -4.43 -5.81 -8.65
N ASP A 137 -4.10 -4.53 -8.52
CA ASP A 137 -3.83 -3.66 -9.67
C ASP A 137 -2.45 -3.91 -10.28
N SER A 138 -2.29 -3.44 -11.51
CA SER A 138 -1.05 -3.53 -12.25
C SER A 138 0.03 -2.67 -11.60
N SER A 139 1.26 -3.19 -11.58
CA SER A 139 2.50 -2.49 -11.18
C SER A 139 2.93 -1.45 -12.23
N SER A 140 2.06 -0.47 -12.49
CA SER A 140 2.23 0.55 -13.53
C SER A 140 2.72 1.91 -13.01
N GLY A 141 2.86 2.05 -11.69
CA GLY A 141 3.28 3.30 -11.09
C GLY A 141 4.79 3.42 -10.89
N LYS A 142 5.21 4.62 -10.50
CA LYS A 142 6.59 4.96 -10.23
C LYS A 142 6.71 6.00 -9.12
N VAL A 143 7.72 5.84 -8.27
CA VAL A 143 8.25 6.88 -7.37
C VAL A 143 9.51 7.45 -8.02
N HIS A 144 9.50 8.74 -8.33
CA HIS A 144 10.58 9.41 -9.02
C HIS A 144 11.62 9.93 -8.03
N LYS A 145 12.85 10.15 -8.50
CA LYS A 145 13.98 10.65 -7.69
C LYS A 145 13.72 12.04 -7.09
N ASP A 146 12.85 12.84 -7.70
CA ASP A 146 12.42 14.15 -7.19
C ASP A 146 11.28 14.04 -6.15
N GLY A 147 10.89 12.82 -5.77
CA GLY A 147 9.82 12.54 -4.81
C GLY A 147 8.41 12.56 -5.41
N LYS A 148 8.25 12.88 -6.70
CA LYS A 148 6.93 12.77 -7.34
C LYS A 148 6.51 11.31 -7.44
N VAL A 149 5.21 11.09 -7.39
CA VAL A 149 4.61 9.76 -7.54
C VAL A 149 3.64 9.80 -8.72
N SER A 150 3.77 8.84 -9.63
CA SER A 150 2.83 8.64 -10.74
C SER A 150 2.25 7.24 -10.65
N LYS A 151 0.92 7.12 -10.71
CA LYS A 151 0.23 5.84 -10.81
C LYS A 151 -1.02 6.01 -11.67
N SER A 152 -1.04 5.32 -12.80
CA SER A 152 -2.19 5.29 -13.70
C SER A 152 -2.92 3.95 -13.56
N LEU A 153 -4.22 3.96 -13.87
CA LEU A 153 -4.94 2.71 -14.12
C LEU A 153 -4.64 2.25 -15.54
N THR A 154 -4.33 0.97 -15.68
CA THR A 154 -4.20 0.31 -16.98
C THR A 154 -5.57 -0.14 -17.48
N ASP A 155 -5.67 -0.49 -18.76
CA ASP A 155 -6.91 -1.07 -19.31
C ASP A 155 -7.30 -2.36 -18.58
N TYR A 156 -6.32 -3.18 -18.21
CA TYR A 156 -6.52 -4.37 -17.38
C TYR A 156 -7.16 -4.03 -16.03
N ASP A 157 -6.68 -2.99 -15.35
CA ASP A 157 -7.23 -2.55 -14.06
C ASP A 157 -8.67 -2.07 -14.21
N ILE A 158 -8.94 -1.30 -15.27
CA ILE A 158 -10.27 -0.78 -15.58
C ILE A 158 -11.24 -1.92 -15.87
N ASP A 159 -10.83 -2.92 -16.64
CA ASP A 159 -11.66 -4.08 -16.98
C ASP A 159 -11.98 -4.94 -15.76
N LEU A 160 -11.00 -5.14 -14.86
CA LEU A 160 -11.26 -5.81 -13.58
C LEU A 160 -12.27 -5.03 -12.72
N LEU A 161 -12.09 -3.70 -12.59
CA LEU A 161 -13.03 -2.87 -11.83
C LEU A 161 -14.44 -2.92 -12.41
N ARG A 162 -14.61 -2.91 -13.74
CA ARG A 162 -15.92 -3.06 -14.40
C ARG A 162 -16.52 -4.43 -14.10
N LYS A 163 -15.80 -5.52 -14.41
CA LYS A 163 -16.24 -6.91 -14.19
C LYS A 163 -16.68 -7.17 -12.75
N TYR A 164 -15.93 -6.64 -11.78
CA TYR A 164 -16.26 -6.85 -10.37
C TYR A 164 -17.32 -5.87 -9.85
N SER A 165 -17.49 -4.71 -10.49
CA SER A 165 -18.63 -3.83 -10.22
C SER A 165 -19.94 -4.47 -10.63
N GLU A 166 -20.00 -5.20 -11.73
CA GLU A 166 -21.19 -5.96 -12.14
C GLU A 166 -21.65 -6.93 -11.04
N LYS A 167 -20.70 -7.68 -10.46
CA LYS A 167 -20.96 -8.56 -9.31
C LYS A 167 -21.44 -7.80 -8.07
N ALA A 168 -20.87 -6.62 -7.81
CA ALA A 168 -21.34 -5.78 -6.72
C ALA A 168 -22.78 -5.26 -6.95
N LEU A 169 -23.18 -5.01 -8.19
CA LEU A 169 -24.55 -4.64 -8.54
C LEU A 169 -25.52 -5.80 -8.30
N GLU A 170 -25.17 -7.03 -8.71
CA GLU A 170 -25.96 -8.24 -8.42
C GLU A 170 -26.19 -8.39 -6.90
N MET A 171 -25.16 -8.15 -6.08
CA MET A 171 -25.27 -8.20 -4.62
C MET A 171 -26.20 -7.11 -4.07
N LEU A 172 -26.06 -5.88 -4.57
CA LEU A 172 -26.92 -4.76 -4.14
C LEU A 172 -28.39 -5.00 -4.52
N GLU A 173 -28.65 -5.53 -5.71
CA GLU A 173 -30.00 -5.91 -6.15
C GLU A 173 -30.58 -7.00 -5.25
N ALA A 174 -29.81 -8.05 -4.95
CA ALA A 174 -30.23 -9.11 -4.05
C ALA A 174 -30.49 -8.62 -2.61
N MET A 175 -29.82 -7.55 -2.17
CA MET A 175 -30.05 -6.88 -0.88
C MET A 175 -31.29 -5.96 -0.89
N GLY A 176 -31.97 -5.80 -2.03
CA GLY A 176 -33.12 -4.92 -2.16
C GLY A 176 -32.77 -3.44 -2.31
N ALA A 177 -31.58 -3.13 -2.83
CA ALA A 177 -31.21 -1.75 -3.13
C ALA A 177 -32.12 -1.14 -4.22
N ASP A 178 -32.46 0.14 -4.08
CA ASP A 178 -33.09 0.88 -5.16
C ASP A 178 -32.07 1.07 -6.29
N MET A 179 -32.19 0.28 -7.35
CA MET A 179 -31.25 0.27 -8.48
C MET A 179 -31.21 1.61 -9.24
N LYS A 180 -32.19 2.49 -9.07
CA LYS A 180 -32.12 3.86 -9.63
C LYS A 180 -31.11 4.73 -8.88
N THR A 181 -30.76 4.35 -7.65
CA THR A 181 -29.88 5.14 -6.79
C THR A 181 -28.40 4.84 -6.94
N ILE A 182 -28.03 3.79 -7.69
CA ILE A 182 -26.64 3.34 -7.80
C ILE A 182 -25.67 4.47 -8.16
N VAL A 183 -24.56 4.55 -7.41
CA VAL A 183 -23.43 5.45 -7.66
C VAL A 183 -22.12 4.74 -7.37
N THR A 184 -21.03 5.22 -8.00
CA THR A 184 -19.68 4.67 -7.80
C THR A 184 -18.71 5.77 -7.41
N THR A 185 -17.81 5.48 -6.47
CA THR A 185 -16.75 6.41 -6.10
C THR A 185 -15.63 6.47 -7.13
N TYR A 186 -14.76 7.47 -7.04
CA TYR A 186 -13.51 7.47 -7.80
C TYR A 186 -12.54 6.38 -7.27
N PRO A 187 -11.62 5.87 -8.10
CA PRO A 187 -10.60 4.90 -7.71
C PRO A 187 -9.62 5.45 -6.67
N ARG A 188 -9.22 4.61 -5.72
CA ARG A 188 -8.24 4.92 -4.66
C ARG A 188 -7.32 3.73 -4.43
N GLY A 189 -6.09 3.98 -3.99
CA GLY A 189 -5.14 2.94 -3.56
C GLY A 189 -4.89 2.98 -2.06
N VAL A 190 -4.63 1.83 -1.44
CA VAL A 190 -4.51 1.68 0.03
C VAL A 190 -3.27 0.91 0.48
N HIS A 191 -2.64 0.13 -0.39
CA HIS A 191 -1.47 -0.70 -0.06
C HIS A 191 -0.34 -0.46 -1.07
N PRO A 192 0.36 0.70 -1.00
CA PRO A 192 1.45 0.97 -1.90
C PRO A 192 2.59 -0.05 -1.72
N GLY A 193 3.09 -0.62 -2.82
CA GLY A 193 4.13 -1.65 -2.84
C GLY A 193 4.88 -1.74 -4.17
N GLY A 194 5.92 -2.57 -4.24
CA GLY A 194 6.62 -2.91 -5.50
C GLY A 194 7.83 -2.05 -5.88
N THR A 195 8.05 -0.93 -5.21
CA THR A 195 9.06 0.08 -5.56
C THR A 195 10.50 -0.29 -5.24
N ALA A 196 10.73 -1.44 -4.61
CA ALA A 196 12.04 -2.05 -4.40
C ALA A 196 11.93 -3.58 -4.51
N ALA A 197 11.21 -4.05 -5.54
CA ALA A 197 10.79 -5.44 -5.67
C ALA A 197 11.94 -6.47 -5.60
N ILE A 198 11.66 -7.61 -4.97
CA ILE A 198 12.51 -8.80 -5.00
C ILE A 198 12.75 -9.23 -6.44
N GLY A 199 14.00 -9.53 -6.77
CA GLY A 199 14.46 -9.90 -8.12
C GLY A 199 14.68 -8.70 -9.05
N LYS A 200 14.46 -7.47 -8.58
CA LYS A 200 14.72 -6.23 -9.33
C LYS A 200 15.66 -5.27 -8.61
N VAL A 201 15.38 -4.98 -7.34
CA VAL A 201 16.15 -4.04 -6.50
C VAL A 201 16.81 -4.76 -5.33
N VAL A 202 16.10 -5.72 -4.74
CA VAL A 202 16.66 -6.60 -3.71
C VAL A 202 16.67 -8.04 -4.18
N ASP A 203 17.56 -8.85 -3.64
CA ASP A 203 17.61 -10.29 -3.87
C ASP A 203 16.59 -11.05 -3.00
N LYS A 204 16.62 -12.39 -3.04
CA LYS A 204 15.77 -13.26 -2.20
C LYS A 204 16.06 -13.16 -0.70
N ASN A 205 17.16 -12.53 -0.33
CA ASN A 205 17.56 -12.26 1.04
C ASN A 205 17.13 -10.86 1.51
N LEU A 206 16.44 -10.10 0.64
CA LEU A 206 16.06 -8.71 0.86
C LEU A 206 17.26 -7.75 0.92
N GLU A 207 18.41 -8.17 0.42
CA GLU A 207 19.63 -7.35 0.32
C GLU A 207 19.69 -6.66 -1.04
N THR A 208 20.10 -5.40 -1.06
CA THR A 208 20.39 -4.66 -2.30
C THR A 208 21.75 -5.08 -2.88
N GLU A 209 22.13 -4.51 -4.02
CA GLU A 209 23.49 -4.66 -4.55
C GLU A 209 24.59 -4.09 -3.62
N ILE A 210 24.21 -3.19 -2.69
CA ILE A 210 25.11 -2.66 -1.68
C ILE A 210 25.10 -3.59 -0.47
N LYS A 211 26.24 -4.22 -0.21
CA LYS A 211 26.37 -5.19 0.88
C LYS A 211 26.06 -4.54 2.23
N GLY A 212 25.19 -5.17 3.01
CA GLY A 212 24.73 -4.71 4.31
C GLY A 212 23.54 -3.74 4.25
N LEU A 213 23.03 -3.40 3.06
CA LEU A 213 21.82 -2.59 2.90
C LEU A 213 20.64 -3.48 2.50
N TYR A 214 19.66 -3.56 3.40
CA TYR A 214 18.47 -4.39 3.25
C TYR A 214 17.19 -3.55 3.20
N VAL A 215 16.10 -4.14 2.69
CA VAL A 215 14.78 -3.53 2.66
C VAL A 215 13.73 -4.49 3.23
N ALA A 216 12.91 -4.06 4.18
CA ALA A 216 11.91 -4.91 4.83
C ALA A 216 10.57 -4.20 5.01
N ASP A 217 9.89 -3.91 3.90
CA ASP A 217 8.54 -3.35 3.87
C ASP A 217 7.78 -3.74 2.57
N ALA A 218 6.62 -3.15 2.32
CA ALA A 218 5.78 -3.46 1.16
C ALA A 218 6.45 -3.18 -0.21
N SER A 219 7.50 -2.37 -0.27
CA SER A 219 8.24 -2.06 -1.49
C SER A 219 8.86 -3.31 -2.13
N VAL A 220 9.18 -4.34 -1.34
CA VAL A 220 9.85 -5.55 -1.84
C VAL A 220 8.90 -6.55 -2.49
N LEU A 221 7.58 -6.35 -2.34
CA LEU A 221 6.59 -7.24 -2.94
C LEU A 221 6.65 -7.15 -4.47
N PRO A 222 6.75 -8.26 -5.21
CA PRO A 222 6.96 -8.20 -6.66
C PRO A 222 5.71 -7.78 -7.46
N LYS A 223 4.52 -7.88 -6.86
CA LYS A 223 3.23 -7.52 -7.47
C LYS A 223 2.17 -7.26 -6.40
N ALA A 224 1.07 -6.63 -6.81
CA ALA A 224 -0.08 -6.40 -5.96
C ALA A 224 -0.61 -7.73 -5.37
N PRO A 225 -0.82 -7.80 -4.04
CA PRO A 225 -1.36 -8.99 -3.39
C PRO A 225 -2.88 -9.13 -3.59
N GLY A 226 -3.63 -8.04 -3.81
CA GLY A 226 -5.09 -8.03 -3.83
C GLY A 226 -5.75 -8.21 -2.46
N ALA A 227 -5.00 -8.66 -1.46
CA ALA A 227 -5.36 -8.78 -0.06
C ALA A 227 -4.41 -7.90 0.80
N PRO A 228 -4.84 -7.43 1.98
CA PRO A 228 -3.97 -6.61 2.84
C PRO A 228 -2.62 -7.30 3.12
N PRO A 229 -1.46 -6.65 2.83
CA PRO A 229 -0.16 -7.32 2.87
C PRO A 229 0.46 -7.45 4.26
N MET A 230 -0.22 -7.02 5.34
CA MET A 230 0.39 -6.89 6.67
C MET A 230 1.08 -8.17 7.16
N LEU A 231 0.41 -9.32 7.07
CA LEU A 231 0.99 -10.60 7.51
C LEU A 231 2.20 -11.01 6.65
N THR A 232 2.18 -10.74 5.35
CA THR A 232 3.31 -10.99 4.45
C THR A 232 4.50 -10.11 4.82
N ILE A 233 4.27 -8.81 5.10
CA ILE A 233 5.32 -7.88 5.53
C ILE A 233 5.90 -8.31 6.87
N MET A 234 5.06 -8.72 7.83
CA MET A 234 5.52 -9.25 9.12
C MET A 234 6.34 -10.53 8.93
N ALA A 235 5.94 -11.42 8.03
CA ALA A 235 6.69 -12.64 7.72
C ALA A 235 8.06 -12.32 7.11
N LEU A 236 8.14 -11.38 6.17
CA LEU A 236 9.39 -10.90 5.57
C LEU A 236 10.32 -10.26 6.62
N ALA A 237 9.76 -9.42 7.50
CA ALA A 237 10.53 -8.82 8.59
C ALA A 237 11.09 -9.89 9.56
N LYS A 238 10.29 -10.89 9.94
CA LYS A 238 10.75 -12.01 10.78
C LYS A 238 11.80 -12.87 10.08
N TYR A 239 11.63 -13.12 8.78
CA TYR A 239 12.59 -13.85 7.96
C TYR A 239 13.95 -13.13 7.95
N LEU A 240 13.96 -11.83 7.64
CA LEU A 240 15.21 -11.05 7.63
C LEU A 240 15.84 -10.97 9.02
N ALA A 241 15.03 -10.71 10.06
CA ALA A 241 15.53 -10.62 11.43
C ALA A 241 16.21 -11.92 11.89
N LYS A 242 15.62 -13.07 11.56
CA LYS A 242 16.23 -14.38 11.85
C LYS A 242 17.58 -14.51 11.14
N LYS A 243 17.61 -14.18 9.84
CA LYS A 243 18.83 -14.28 9.05
C LYS A 243 19.96 -13.41 9.61
N LEU A 244 19.67 -12.14 9.92
CA LEU A 244 20.66 -11.19 10.46
C LEU A 244 21.12 -11.54 11.89
N ALA A 245 20.35 -12.33 12.63
CA ALA A 245 20.74 -12.79 13.96
C ALA A 245 21.62 -14.06 13.93
N GLU A 246 21.62 -14.79 12.81
CA GLU A 246 22.43 -16.00 12.59
C GLU A 246 23.79 -15.70 11.93
N GLU A 247 23.99 -14.48 11.42
CA GLU A 247 25.26 -13.95 10.87
C GLU A 247 26.20 -13.40 11.94
#